data_AF-A0A6A3AXP6-F1
#
_entry.id   AF-A0A6A3AXP6-F1
#
_cell.length_a   1.000
_cell.length_b   1.000
_cell.length_c   1.000
_cell.angle_alpha   90.00
_cell.angle_beta   90.00
_cell.angle_gamma   90.00
#
_symmetry.space_group_name_H-M   'P 1'
#
loop_
_entity.id
_entity.type
_entity.pdbx_description
1 polymer ?
#
loop_
_entity_poly.entity_id
_entity_poly.type
_entity_poly.pdbx_seq_one_letter_code
_entity_poly.pdbx_strand_id
1 'polypeptide(L)'
;MSLLLACIRQSNDPLALPIIPVKKKQEKKDDDDRWFWGVMFMFWSFFQVFRNTLVDVFMIIATTLFLKDTQNPLKGPPGAVFNPRRIVCRTVSLDDIKLVKNAMKTTINDVALGITQADLSRNINIIYGGNIKDEGAIEKDNLPKKIRLRSTLVFNLRPSAGIRQSGGNCVGYVLLPFTIALRDDPLDYIRDAKATIDGMKRSFEAIFTSSIAELAFKLFGVKTASALSYRIVSGTTVCFSNLVGTMEEIGFYGHPRAFLAPGTYGQPHMAIVVSVDEGTIPDPHQLCADKVESLRLIEDAVVTRGLA
;
A
#
# COMPACT_ATOMS: atom_id res chain seq x y z
N MET A 1 -7.69 8.37 13.63
CA MET A 1 -8.53 7.15 13.62
C MET A 1 -9.36 6.94 14.89
N SER A 2 -8.90 7.16 16.15
CA SER A 2 -9.75 6.95 17.35
C SER A 2 -11.07 7.73 17.34
N LEU A 3 -11.01 9.03 17.02
CA LEU A 3 -12.19 9.90 16.99
C LEU A 3 -13.19 9.43 15.93
N LEU A 4 -12.70 9.08 14.73
CA LEU A 4 -13.52 8.55 13.65
C LEU A 4 -14.12 7.17 13.98
N LEU A 5 -13.34 6.26 14.57
CA LEU A 5 -13.82 4.96 15.02
C LEU A 5 -14.84 5.09 16.17
N ALA A 6 -14.69 6.08 17.04
CA ALA A 6 -15.68 6.38 18.08
C ALA A 6 -17.01 6.87 17.50
N CYS A 7 -17.02 7.44 16.29
CA CYS A 7 -18.21 7.83 15.54
C CYS A 7 -18.80 6.70 14.70
N ILE A 8 -18.14 5.54 14.63
CA ILE A 8 -18.60 4.36 13.89
C ILE A 8 -19.33 3.40 14.84
N ARG A 9 -20.42 2.81 14.36
CA ARG A 9 -21.18 1.75 15.04
C ARG A 9 -21.33 0.52 14.15
N GLN A 10 -21.48 -0.65 14.76
CA GLN A 10 -21.91 -1.84 14.03
C GLN A 10 -23.31 -1.62 13.45
N SER A 11 -23.54 -2.16 12.25
CA SER A 11 -24.85 -2.14 11.59
C SER A 11 -25.91 -2.92 12.39
N ASN A 12 -25.51 -4.01 13.05
CA ASN A 12 -26.40 -4.87 13.83
C ASN A 12 -26.62 -4.43 15.28
N ASP A 13 -25.71 -3.62 15.84
CA ASP A 13 -25.83 -3.07 17.20
C ASP A 13 -25.34 -1.60 17.22
N PRO A 14 -26.26 -0.62 17.33
CA PRO A 14 -25.95 0.81 17.31
C PRO A 14 -25.20 1.31 18.55
N LEU A 15 -24.97 0.47 19.56
CA LEU A 15 -24.16 0.80 20.74
C LEU A 15 -22.77 0.16 20.70
N ALA A 16 -22.54 -0.83 19.84
CA ALA A 16 -21.27 -1.54 19.74
C ALA A 16 -20.26 -0.82 18.83
N LEU A 17 -18.99 -0.80 19.27
CA LEU A 17 -17.86 -0.33 18.48
C LEU A 17 -17.40 -1.44 17.52
N PRO A 18 -16.88 -1.10 16.32
CA PRO A 18 -16.44 -2.09 15.35
C PRO A 18 -15.28 -2.95 15.89
N ILE A 19 -15.39 -4.26 15.70
CA ILE A 19 -14.36 -5.22 16.14
C ILE A 19 -13.23 -5.24 15.11
N ILE A 20 -12.03 -4.86 15.55
CA ILE A 20 -10.80 -5.04 14.77
C ILE A 20 -10.24 -6.43 15.10
N PRO A 21 -9.89 -7.26 14.10
CA PRO A 21 -9.37 -8.60 14.36
C PRO A 21 -8.09 -8.55 15.21
N VAL A 22 -8.16 -9.11 16.41
CA VAL A 22 -7.00 -9.34 17.28
C VAL A 22 -6.47 -10.74 16.97
N LYS A 23 -5.22 -10.84 16.48
CA LYS A 23 -4.57 -12.15 16.32
C LYS A 23 -4.37 -12.80 17.70
N LYS A 24 -5.01 -13.95 17.94
CA LYS A 24 -4.71 -14.81 19.10
C LYS A 24 -3.29 -15.37 18.93
N LYS A 25 -2.44 -15.15 19.93
CA LYS A 25 -1.09 -15.72 20.01
C LYS A 25 -1.26 -17.22 20.29
N GLN A 26 -0.85 -18.09 19.36
CA GLN A 26 -0.77 -19.52 19.63
C GLN A 26 0.41 -19.77 20.58
N GLU A 27 0.13 -20.41 21.71
CA GLU A 27 1.15 -20.96 22.60
C GLU A 27 1.85 -22.10 21.89
N LYS A 28 3.17 -22.00 21.72
CA LYS A 28 4.00 -23.12 21.28
C LYS A 28 4.47 -23.87 22.51
N LYS A 29 4.33 -25.19 22.49
CA LYS A 29 4.99 -26.09 23.44
C LYS A 29 6.47 -26.15 23.09
N ASP A 30 7.33 -25.92 24.08
CA ASP A 30 8.78 -26.02 23.94
C ASP A 30 9.22 -27.50 23.92
N ASP A 31 10.05 -27.83 22.93
CA ASP A 31 10.88 -29.05 22.89
C ASP A 31 12.32 -28.59 23.14
N ASP A 32 12.98 -29.14 24.16
CA ASP A 32 14.32 -28.74 24.61
C ASP A 32 15.43 -28.95 23.54
N ASP A 33 15.28 -29.93 22.64
CA ASP A 33 16.27 -30.23 21.58
C ASP A 33 16.32 -29.18 20.45
N ARG A 34 15.38 -28.22 20.44
CA ARG A 34 15.35 -27.12 19.47
C ARG A 34 15.98 -25.82 19.95
N TRP A 35 16.49 -25.76 21.19
CA TRP A 35 16.99 -24.51 21.78
C TRP A 35 18.15 -23.88 21.00
N PHE A 36 19.21 -24.65 20.69
CA PHE A 36 20.39 -24.13 19.99
C PHE A 36 20.07 -23.61 18.59
N TRP A 37 19.30 -24.40 17.81
CA TRP A 37 18.81 -23.97 16.50
C TRP A 37 17.87 -22.77 16.62
N GLY A 38 17.00 -22.73 17.64
CA GLY A 38 16.11 -21.60 17.93
C GLY A 38 16.87 -20.30 18.21
N VAL A 39 17.94 -20.37 18.99
CA VAL A 39 18.84 -19.23 19.25
C VAL A 39 19.52 -18.78 17.96
N MET A 40 20.05 -19.71 17.16
CA MET A 40 20.69 -19.38 15.88
C MET A 40 19.72 -18.73 14.88
N PHE A 41 18.50 -19.26 14.76
CA PHE A 41 17.43 -18.66 13.94
C PHE A 41 17.00 -17.29 14.45
N MET A 42 16.98 -17.08 15.76
CA MET A 42 16.69 -15.78 16.38
C MET A 42 17.77 -14.74 16.06
N PHE A 43 19.05 -15.07 16.22
CA PHE A 43 20.17 -14.19 15.84
C PHE A 43 20.16 -13.87 14.34
N TRP A 44 19.93 -14.88 13.49
CA TRP A 44 19.82 -14.69 12.04
C TRP A 44 18.66 -13.78 11.67
N SER A 45 17.50 -13.97 12.32
CA SER A 45 16.33 -13.11 12.12
C SER A 45 16.61 -11.67 12.58
N PHE A 46 17.26 -11.50 13.73
CA PHE A 46 17.67 -10.18 14.23
C PHE A 46 18.63 -9.48 13.27
N PHE A 47 19.63 -10.20 12.77
CA PHE A 47 20.57 -9.67 11.79
C PHE A 47 19.89 -9.24 10.48
N GLN A 48 18.95 -10.05 9.97
CA GLN A 48 18.15 -9.66 8.80
C GLN A 48 17.35 -8.38 9.06
N VAL A 49 16.69 -8.30 10.21
CA VAL A 49 15.88 -7.12 10.57
C VAL A 49 16.77 -5.88 10.70
N PHE A 50 17.92 -6.00 11.35
CA PHE A 50 18.88 -4.92 11.49
C PHE A 50 19.41 -4.44 10.14
N ARG A 51 19.84 -5.37 9.27
CA ARG A 51 20.33 -5.06 7.92
C ARG A 51 19.26 -4.36 7.08
N ASN A 52 18.03 -4.90 7.06
CA ASN A 52 16.92 -4.30 6.30
C ASN A 52 16.62 -2.90 6.81
N THR A 53 16.52 -2.73 8.13
CA THR A 53 16.27 -1.44 8.77
C THR A 53 17.34 -0.41 8.42
N LEU A 54 18.63 -0.78 8.42
CA LEU A 54 19.72 0.12 8.02
C LEU A 54 19.59 0.58 6.56
N VAL A 55 19.31 -0.36 5.64
CA VAL A 55 19.12 -0.05 4.22
C VAL A 55 17.94 0.90 4.03
N ASP A 56 16.82 0.62 4.69
CA ASP A 56 15.59 1.40 4.57
C ASP A 56 15.74 2.82 5.14
N VAL A 57 16.34 2.95 6.33
CA VAL A 57 16.65 4.25 6.94
C VAL A 57 17.60 5.05 6.04
N PHE A 58 18.64 4.40 5.48
CA PHE A 58 19.52 5.05 4.52
C PHE A 58 18.76 5.52 3.28
N MET A 59 17.85 4.71 2.74
CA MET A 59 17.03 5.07 1.58
C MET A 59 16.10 6.26 1.88
N ILE A 60 15.53 6.36 3.08
CA ILE A 60 14.72 7.52 3.49
C ILE A 60 15.58 8.78 3.63
N ILE A 61 16.75 8.68 4.26
CA ILE A 61 17.69 9.80 4.39
C ILE A 61 18.13 10.26 3.00
N ALA A 62 18.51 9.33 2.13
CA ALA A 62 18.84 9.64 0.74
C ALA A 62 17.66 10.35 0.04
N THR A 63 16.43 9.87 0.23
CA THR A 63 15.21 10.44 -0.39
C THR A 63 14.91 11.85 0.09
N THR A 64 15.11 12.12 1.37
CA THR A 64 14.93 13.46 1.96
C THR A 64 16.01 14.45 1.51
N LEU A 65 17.23 13.97 1.26
CA LEU A 65 18.34 14.81 0.83
C LEU A 65 18.35 15.06 -0.69
N PHE A 66 18.27 14.02 -1.52
CA PHE A 66 18.46 14.13 -2.98
C PHE A 66 17.84 13.02 -3.84
N LEU A 67 17.54 11.84 -3.29
CA LEU A 67 17.12 10.66 -4.06
C LEU A 67 15.65 10.74 -4.48
N LYS A 68 15.42 11.11 -5.73
CA LYS A 68 14.08 11.15 -6.35
C LYS A 68 13.85 9.96 -7.27
N ASP A 69 12.58 9.63 -7.47
CA ASP A 69 12.16 8.71 -8.53
C ASP A 69 12.51 9.26 -9.91
N THR A 70 12.78 8.35 -10.86
CA THR A 70 13.04 8.69 -12.26
C THR A 70 11.86 9.48 -12.81
N GLN A 71 12.12 10.48 -13.66
CA GLN A 71 11.03 11.15 -14.36
C GLN A 71 10.26 10.11 -15.18
N ASN A 72 8.95 10.07 -14.95
CA ASN A 72 8.06 9.09 -15.55
C ASN A 72 6.69 9.75 -15.78
N PRO A 73 5.84 9.19 -16.67
CA PRO A 73 4.58 9.82 -17.07
C PRO A 73 3.60 10.07 -15.92
N LEU A 74 3.74 9.35 -14.81
CA LEU A 74 2.83 9.43 -13.66
C LEU A 74 3.33 10.40 -12.58
N LYS A 75 4.57 10.88 -12.71
CA LYS A 75 5.18 11.81 -11.75
C LYS A 75 4.89 13.24 -12.16
N GLY A 76 4.09 13.92 -11.34
CA GLY A 76 3.78 15.33 -11.58
C GLY A 76 5.01 16.24 -11.45
N PRO A 77 4.98 17.43 -12.08
CA PRO A 77 6.05 18.41 -11.98
C PRO A 77 6.26 18.88 -10.52
N PRO A 78 7.42 19.48 -10.19
CA PRO A 78 7.63 20.09 -8.89
C PRO A 78 6.50 21.06 -8.54
N GLY A 79 5.85 20.87 -7.38
CA GLY A 79 4.70 21.68 -6.97
C GLY A 79 3.34 21.11 -7.35
N ALA A 80 3.25 20.02 -8.13
CA ALA A 80 1.98 19.37 -8.48
C ALA A 80 1.17 18.87 -7.27
N VAL A 81 1.79 18.76 -6.10
CA VAL A 81 1.10 18.47 -4.83
C VAL A 81 0.11 19.58 -4.44
N PHE A 82 0.33 20.82 -4.89
CA PHE A 82 -0.53 21.97 -4.63
C PHE A 82 -1.62 22.17 -5.69
N ASN A 83 -1.57 21.43 -6.79
CA ASN A 83 -2.60 21.50 -7.82
C ASN A 83 -3.91 20.86 -7.32
N PRO A 84 -5.06 21.29 -7.87
CA PRO A 84 -6.32 20.58 -7.66
C PRO A 84 -6.18 19.10 -8.01
N ARG A 85 -6.68 18.23 -7.12
CA ARG A 85 -6.67 16.79 -7.36
C ARG A 85 -8.06 16.31 -7.71
N ARG A 86 -8.17 15.56 -8.80
CA ARG A 86 -9.38 14.81 -9.13
C ARG A 86 -9.37 13.48 -8.40
N ILE A 87 -10.49 13.17 -7.76
CA ILE A 87 -10.70 11.89 -7.10
C ILE A 87 -11.69 11.09 -7.93
N VAL A 88 -11.28 9.90 -8.35
CA VAL A 88 -12.14 8.92 -9.00
C VAL A 88 -12.19 7.66 -8.16
N CYS A 89 -13.36 7.06 -8.10
CA CYS A 89 -13.62 5.83 -7.37
C CYS A 89 -14.21 4.81 -8.33
N ARG A 90 -13.74 3.57 -8.25
CA ARG A 90 -14.35 2.43 -8.93
C ARG A 90 -14.54 1.29 -7.95
N THR A 91 -15.75 0.76 -7.90
CA THR A 91 -16.07 -0.40 -7.08
C THR A 91 -15.52 -1.65 -7.74
N VAL A 92 -14.92 -2.52 -6.93
CA VAL A 92 -14.45 -3.85 -7.32
C VAL A 92 -15.06 -4.90 -6.40
N SER A 93 -15.29 -6.10 -6.95
CA SER A 93 -15.80 -7.21 -6.18
C SER A 93 -14.75 -7.64 -5.15
N LEU A 94 -15.17 -7.71 -3.89
CA LEU A 94 -14.32 -8.21 -2.82
C LEU A 94 -14.06 -9.71 -3.00
N ASP A 95 -14.98 -10.44 -3.63
CA ASP A 95 -14.87 -11.88 -3.79
C ASP A 95 -13.82 -12.26 -4.84
N ASP A 96 -13.68 -11.48 -5.92
CA ASP A 96 -12.62 -11.64 -6.92
C ASP A 96 -11.24 -11.45 -6.27
N ILE A 97 -11.11 -10.45 -5.38
CA ILE A 97 -9.88 -10.21 -4.63
C ILE A 97 -9.61 -11.31 -3.60
N LYS A 98 -10.66 -11.84 -2.95
CA LYS A 98 -10.53 -12.98 -2.04
C LYS A 98 -10.13 -14.25 -2.78
N LEU A 99 -10.63 -14.46 -4.00
CA LEU A 99 -10.27 -15.58 -4.86
C LEU A 99 -8.77 -15.56 -5.12
N VAL A 100 -8.23 -14.44 -5.60
CA VAL A 100 -6.78 -14.29 -5.83
C VAL A 100 -5.99 -14.46 -4.53
N LYS A 101 -6.45 -13.83 -3.44
CA LYS A 101 -5.83 -13.93 -2.11
C LYS A 101 -5.72 -15.38 -1.64
N ASN A 102 -6.80 -16.15 -1.78
CA ASN A 102 -6.86 -17.54 -1.32
C ASN A 102 -5.99 -18.44 -2.20
N ALA A 103 -6.10 -18.30 -3.53
CA ALA A 103 -5.28 -19.02 -4.51
C ALA A 103 -3.78 -18.81 -4.27
N MET A 104 -3.37 -17.57 -4.01
CA MET A 104 -1.96 -17.18 -3.83
C MET A 104 -1.48 -17.27 -2.38
N LYS A 105 -2.35 -17.63 -1.44
CA LYS A 105 -2.06 -17.64 0.03
C LYS A 105 -1.45 -16.32 0.50
N THR A 106 -2.06 -15.20 0.10
CA THR A 106 -1.61 -13.83 0.38
C THR A 106 -2.60 -13.05 1.26
N THR A 107 -2.33 -11.78 1.51
CA THR A 107 -3.27 -10.83 2.10
C THR A 107 -3.90 -9.95 1.03
N ILE A 108 -5.03 -9.31 1.37
CA ILE A 108 -5.72 -8.35 0.49
C ILE A 108 -4.79 -7.22 0.05
N ASN A 109 -3.92 -6.75 0.94
CA ASN A 109 -2.97 -5.69 0.63
C ASN A 109 -1.92 -6.13 -0.38
N ASP A 110 -1.46 -7.38 -0.28
CA ASP A 110 -0.53 -7.96 -1.26
C ASP A 110 -1.19 -8.00 -2.65
N VAL A 111 -2.47 -8.39 -2.69
CA VAL A 111 -3.25 -8.41 -3.94
C VAL A 111 -3.44 -7.01 -4.51
N ALA A 112 -3.84 -6.03 -3.69
CA ALA A 112 -4.05 -4.65 -4.15
C ALA A 112 -2.76 -3.97 -4.67
N LEU A 113 -1.62 -4.24 -4.01
CA LEU A 113 -0.32 -3.75 -4.45
C LEU A 113 0.14 -4.46 -5.73
N GLY A 114 -0.10 -5.78 -5.85
CA GLY A 114 0.19 -6.53 -7.07
C GLY A 114 -0.63 -6.06 -8.28
N ILE A 115 -1.94 -5.83 -8.11
CA ILE A 115 -2.81 -5.25 -9.15
C ILE A 115 -2.28 -3.89 -9.57
N THR A 116 -1.86 -3.05 -8.62
CA THR A 116 -1.31 -1.74 -8.97
C THR A 116 0.04 -1.86 -9.67
N GLN A 117 0.89 -2.79 -9.28
CA GLN A 117 2.16 -2.99 -9.98
C GLN A 117 1.94 -3.45 -11.44
N ALA A 118 0.97 -4.33 -11.66
CA ALA A 118 0.55 -4.76 -13.00
C ALA A 118 0.04 -3.58 -13.84
N ASP A 119 -0.90 -2.82 -13.28
CA ASP A 119 -1.49 -1.63 -13.88
C ASP A 119 -0.44 -0.59 -14.25
N LEU A 120 0.44 -0.22 -13.31
CA LEU A 120 1.51 0.74 -13.55
C LEU A 120 2.48 0.26 -14.63
N SER A 121 2.84 -1.04 -14.63
CA SER A 121 3.76 -1.61 -15.61
C SER A 121 3.18 -1.53 -17.02
N ARG A 122 1.93 -1.94 -17.18
CA ARG A 122 1.22 -1.89 -18.46
C ARG A 122 0.98 -0.46 -18.93
N ASN A 123 0.50 0.42 -18.06
CA ASN A 123 0.21 1.81 -18.41
C ASN A 123 1.47 2.58 -18.82
N ILE A 124 2.56 2.43 -18.06
CA ILE A 124 3.84 3.05 -18.42
C ILE A 124 4.35 2.48 -19.75
N ASN A 125 4.21 1.18 -19.97
CA ASN A 125 4.59 0.53 -21.24
C ASN A 125 3.81 1.11 -22.44
N ILE A 126 2.49 1.26 -22.32
CA ILE A 126 1.62 1.82 -23.35
C ILE A 126 2.01 3.27 -23.68
N ILE A 127 2.27 4.09 -22.65
CA ILE A 127 2.65 5.49 -22.83
C ILE A 127 3.99 5.60 -23.57
N TYR A 128 5.00 4.80 -23.19
CA TYR A 128 6.29 4.80 -23.90
C TYR A 128 6.22 4.16 -25.29
N GLY A 129 5.28 3.24 -25.51
CA GLY A 129 4.96 2.65 -26.82
C GLY A 129 4.16 3.57 -27.75
N GLY A 130 3.83 4.79 -27.34
CA GLY A 130 3.16 5.79 -28.18
C GLY A 130 1.65 5.55 -28.35
N ASN A 131 0.99 4.84 -27.42
CA ASN A 131 -0.45 4.52 -27.46
C ASN A 131 -0.90 3.74 -28.73
N ILE A 132 0.02 3.09 -29.44
CA ILE A 132 -0.31 2.24 -30.59
C ILE A 132 -0.79 0.89 -30.05
N LYS A 133 -2.10 0.71 -29.94
CA LYS A 133 -2.70 -0.60 -29.70
C LYS A 133 -2.69 -1.37 -31.02
N ASP A 134 -1.58 -2.03 -31.33
CA ASP A 134 -1.55 -3.01 -32.41
C ASP A 134 -2.41 -4.21 -31.97
N GLU A 135 -3.66 -4.25 -32.43
CA GLU A 135 -4.58 -5.37 -32.19
C GLU A 135 -3.96 -6.66 -32.73
N GLY A 136 -3.48 -7.52 -31.83
CA GLY A 136 -2.95 -8.85 -32.14
C GLY A 136 -1.43 -9.02 -32.12
N ALA A 137 -0.65 -7.98 -31.78
CA ALA A 137 0.80 -8.12 -31.57
C ALA A 137 1.13 -8.49 -30.12
N ILE A 138 2.13 -9.35 -29.90
CA ILE A 138 2.74 -9.59 -28.58
C ILE A 138 3.10 -8.22 -27.98
N GLU A 139 2.66 -7.95 -26.75
CA GLU A 139 2.90 -6.67 -26.08
C GLU A 139 4.41 -6.41 -26.03
N LYS A 140 4.89 -5.50 -26.89
CA LYS A 140 6.31 -5.17 -26.95
C LYS A 140 6.70 -4.46 -25.66
N ASP A 141 7.84 -4.85 -25.10
CA ASP A 141 8.44 -4.17 -23.96
C ASP A 141 9.07 -2.85 -24.41
N ASN A 142 8.33 -1.77 -24.18
CA ASN A 142 8.74 -0.39 -24.42
C ASN A 142 9.21 0.27 -23.11
N LEU A 143 9.35 -0.48 -22.02
CA LEU A 143 9.76 0.08 -20.74
C LEU A 143 11.23 0.53 -20.78
N PRO A 144 11.56 1.67 -20.15
CA PRO A 144 12.95 2.09 -20.03
C PRO A 144 13.73 1.12 -19.11
N LYS A 145 14.97 0.78 -19.51
CA LYS A 145 15.83 -0.22 -18.84
C LYS A 145 16.01 -0.03 -17.33
N LYS A 146 15.88 1.20 -16.81
CA LYS A 146 16.05 1.53 -15.38
C LYS A 146 15.05 2.61 -14.96
N ILE A 147 13.83 2.22 -14.65
CA ILE A 147 12.85 3.09 -14.00
C ILE A 147 12.87 2.86 -12.49
N ARG A 148 13.01 3.96 -11.73
CA ARG A 148 12.79 3.96 -10.29
C ARG A 148 11.41 4.53 -10.03
N LEU A 149 10.49 3.68 -9.63
CA LEU A 149 9.16 4.07 -9.18
C LEU A 149 8.98 3.53 -7.75
N ARG A 150 8.74 4.43 -6.81
CA ARG A 150 8.50 4.10 -5.41
C ARG A 150 7.17 4.69 -4.98
N SER A 151 6.54 4.01 -4.03
CA SER A 151 5.38 4.47 -3.31
C SER A 151 5.71 4.78 -1.87
N THR A 152 5.18 5.89 -1.36
CA THR A 152 5.12 6.10 0.09
C THR A 152 3.93 5.33 0.65
N LEU A 153 4.20 4.27 1.40
CA LEU A 153 3.19 3.48 2.10
C LEU A 153 3.01 4.03 3.52
N VAL A 154 1.79 4.44 3.85
CA VAL A 154 1.44 5.05 5.13
C VAL A 154 0.88 3.99 6.07
N PHE A 155 1.53 3.78 7.22
CA PHE A 155 1.12 2.83 8.25
C PHE A 155 0.62 3.55 9.51
N ASN A 156 -0.43 3.01 10.10
CA ASN A 156 -0.84 3.39 11.45
C ASN A 156 -0.06 2.54 12.46
N LEU A 157 0.76 3.17 13.28
CA LEU A 157 1.65 2.50 14.24
C LEU A 157 1.00 2.26 15.62
N ARG A 158 -0.29 2.52 15.76
CA ARG A 158 -0.96 2.36 17.04
C ARG A 158 -1.00 0.89 17.48
N PRO A 159 -0.71 0.57 18.77
CA PRO A 159 -0.99 -0.74 19.33
C PRO A 159 -2.49 -1.06 19.17
N SER A 160 -2.82 -2.27 18.72
CA SER A 160 -4.19 -2.72 18.47
C SER A 160 -5.08 -2.84 19.73
N ALA A 161 -4.63 -2.38 20.89
CA ALA A 161 -5.33 -2.45 22.15
C ALA A 161 -5.94 -1.08 22.52
N GLY A 162 -7.28 -0.99 22.44
CA GLY A 162 -8.07 -0.01 23.17
C GLY A 162 -8.25 1.36 22.51
N ILE A 163 -9.51 1.70 22.23
CA ILE A 163 -9.97 3.00 21.71
C ILE A 163 -9.76 4.17 22.71
N ARG A 164 -9.09 3.94 23.84
CA ARG A 164 -9.04 4.84 25.01
C ARG A 164 -7.72 5.59 25.23
N GLN A 165 -6.99 5.96 24.19
CA GLN A 165 -5.89 6.93 24.33
C GLN A 165 -6.15 8.17 23.48
N SER A 166 -6.44 9.27 24.18
CA SER A 166 -6.54 10.63 23.66
C SER A 166 -5.15 11.17 23.38
N GLY A 167 -4.70 11.12 22.12
CA GLY A 167 -3.45 11.75 21.71
C GLY A 167 -3.00 11.32 20.31
N GLY A 168 -3.24 12.19 19.33
CA GLY A 168 -2.62 12.15 17.99
C GLY A 168 -2.87 10.92 17.09
N ASN A 169 -2.66 11.10 15.79
CA ASN A 169 -2.44 9.98 14.87
C ASN A 169 -0.94 9.66 14.88
N CYS A 170 -0.55 8.43 15.25
CA CYS A 170 0.84 7.96 15.13
C CYS A 170 0.99 7.23 13.80
N VAL A 171 1.69 7.86 12.85
CA VAL A 171 1.76 7.41 11.46
C VAL A 171 3.23 7.28 11.07
N GLY A 172 3.58 6.10 10.55
CA GLY A 172 4.88 5.83 9.95
C GLY A 172 4.78 5.80 8.42
N TYR A 173 5.87 6.13 7.76
CA TYR A 173 6.04 6.00 6.32
C TYR A 173 7.01 4.87 6.00
N VAL A 174 6.76 4.18 4.90
CA VAL A 174 7.68 3.19 4.35
C VAL A 174 7.80 3.43 2.85
N LEU A 175 9.02 3.43 2.32
CA LEU A 175 9.28 3.58 0.89
C LEU A 175 9.19 2.22 0.21
N LEU A 176 8.03 1.92 -0.37
CA LEU A 176 7.79 0.70 -1.12
C LEU A 176 8.34 0.85 -2.56
N PRO A 177 9.33 0.08 -2.99
CA PRO A 177 9.74 0.05 -4.39
C PRO A 177 8.71 -0.74 -5.22
N PHE A 178 8.31 -0.19 -6.37
CA PHE A 178 7.56 -0.92 -7.37
C PHE A 178 8.50 -1.43 -8.45
N THR A 179 8.41 -2.73 -8.73
CA THR A 179 9.13 -3.35 -9.86
C THR A 179 8.27 -3.17 -11.12
N ILE A 180 8.59 -2.16 -11.91
CA ILE A 180 7.89 -1.87 -13.17
C ILE A 180 8.51 -2.74 -14.27
N ALA A 181 7.79 -3.78 -14.66
CA ALA A 181 8.21 -4.76 -15.66
C ALA A 181 6.97 -5.49 -16.20
N LEU A 182 6.95 -5.80 -17.49
CA LEU A 182 5.96 -6.73 -18.04
C LEU A 182 6.26 -8.14 -17.54
N ARG A 183 5.20 -8.90 -17.23
CA ARG A 183 5.28 -10.27 -16.73
C ARG A 183 4.50 -11.19 -17.66
N ASP A 184 5.12 -12.31 -18.04
CA ASP A 184 4.44 -13.36 -18.80
C ASP A 184 3.34 -14.01 -17.96
N ASP A 185 3.58 -14.16 -16.65
CA ASP A 185 2.62 -14.64 -15.68
C ASP A 185 2.03 -13.47 -14.86
N PRO A 186 0.72 -13.15 -15.00
CA PRO A 186 0.08 -12.11 -14.19
C PRO A 186 0.19 -12.36 -12.67
N LEU A 187 0.32 -13.62 -12.25
CA LEU A 187 0.47 -13.96 -10.83
C LEU A 187 1.83 -13.56 -10.25
N ASP A 188 2.84 -13.31 -11.10
CA ASP A 188 4.15 -12.84 -10.65
C ASP A 188 4.06 -11.45 -10.01
N TYR A 189 3.15 -10.58 -10.47
CA TYR A 189 2.92 -9.30 -9.80
C TYR A 189 2.47 -9.48 -8.35
N ILE A 190 1.65 -10.50 -8.07
CA ILE A 190 1.19 -10.82 -6.70
C ILE A 190 2.35 -11.41 -5.87
N ARG A 191 3.18 -12.27 -6.47
CA ARG A 191 4.35 -12.86 -5.80
C ARG A 191 5.37 -11.79 -5.42
N ASP A 192 5.65 -10.86 -6.34
CA ASP A 192 6.54 -9.72 -6.12
C ASP A 192 6.02 -8.80 -5.02
N ALA A 193 4.73 -8.45 -5.07
CA ALA A 193 4.11 -7.60 -4.06
C ALA A 193 4.20 -8.25 -2.68
N LYS A 194 3.88 -9.55 -2.58
CA LYS A 194 4.02 -10.32 -1.34
C LYS A 194 5.47 -10.31 -0.83
N ALA A 195 6.44 -10.61 -1.68
CA ALA A 195 7.85 -10.65 -1.31
C ALA A 195 8.35 -9.28 -0.80
N THR A 196 7.93 -8.20 -1.48
CA THR A 196 8.26 -6.82 -1.10
C THR A 196 7.67 -6.47 0.26
N ILE A 197 6.37 -6.72 0.46
CA ILE A 197 5.68 -6.44 1.72
C ILE A 197 6.25 -7.29 2.87
N ASP A 198 6.53 -8.57 2.63
CA ASP A 198 7.11 -9.46 3.65
C ASP A 198 8.54 -9.05 4.01
N GLY A 199 9.30 -8.51 3.06
CA GLY A 199 10.59 -7.86 3.31
C GLY A 199 10.44 -6.63 4.20
N MET A 200 9.49 -5.74 3.89
CA MET A 200 9.20 -4.53 4.66
C MET A 200 8.70 -4.83 6.08
N LYS A 201 7.93 -5.91 6.27
CA LYS A 201 7.52 -6.37 7.61
C LYS A 201 8.72 -6.78 8.49
N ARG A 202 9.86 -7.10 7.88
CA ARG A 202 11.13 -7.40 8.58
C ARG A 202 12.00 -6.15 8.71
N SER A 203 11.41 -4.96 8.70
CA SER A 203 12.09 -3.69 8.91
C SER A 203 11.34 -2.85 9.93
N PHE A 204 12.08 -2.07 10.72
CA PHE A 204 11.50 -1.07 11.61
C PHE A 204 11.31 0.30 10.93
N GLU A 205 11.38 0.36 9.60
CA GLU A 205 11.29 1.59 8.81
C GLU A 205 10.14 2.52 9.23
N ALA A 206 8.92 1.97 9.36
CA ALA A 206 7.74 2.74 9.75
C ALA A 206 7.91 3.39 11.13
N ILE A 207 8.48 2.67 12.09
CA ILE A 207 8.72 3.18 13.46
C ILE A 207 9.79 4.28 13.40
N PHE A 208 10.89 4.04 12.69
CA PHE A 208 11.96 5.01 12.53
C PHE A 208 11.48 6.31 11.88
N THR A 209 10.68 6.24 10.80
CA THR A 209 10.15 7.45 10.16
C THR A 209 9.23 8.25 11.07
N SER A 210 8.37 7.57 11.83
CA SER A 210 7.52 8.23 12.82
C SER A 210 8.36 8.90 13.91
N SER A 211 9.37 8.23 14.44
CA SER A 211 10.27 8.79 15.46
C SER A 211 11.08 9.98 14.94
N ILE A 212 11.60 9.91 13.71
CA ILE A 212 12.32 11.01 13.06
C ILE A 212 11.38 12.21 12.87
N ALA A 213 10.15 11.99 12.41
CA ALA A 213 9.17 13.07 12.22
C ALA A 213 8.79 13.73 13.56
N GLU A 214 8.59 12.93 14.61
CA GLU A 214 8.30 13.43 15.96
C GLU A 214 9.48 14.20 16.55
N LEU A 215 10.71 13.71 16.39
CA LEU A 215 11.92 14.39 16.82
C LEU A 215 12.08 15.74 16.09
N ALA A 216 11.90 15.75 14.77
CA ALA A 216 11.95 16.96 13.97
C ALA A 216 10.90 17.99 14.41
N PHE A 217 9.68 17.52 14.73
CA PHE A 217 8.62 18.37 15.26
C PHE A 217 8.97 18.96 16.62
N LYS A 218 9.48 18.15 17.56
CA LYS A 218 9.83 18.59 18.91
C LYS A 218 11.02 19.54 18.94
N LEU A 219 12.07 19.27 18.16
CA LEU A 219 13.31 20.06 18.17
C LEU A 219 13.23 21.31 17.28
N PHE A 220 12.58 21.21 16.12
CA PHE A 220 12.65 22.24 15.07
C PHE A 220 11.27 22.76 14.65
N GLY A 221 10.20 22.31 15.31
CA GLY A 221 8.83 22.76 15.08
C GLY A 221 8.15 22.18 13.83
N VAL A 222 6.87 22.54 13.67
CA VAL A 222 5.98 22.00 12.64
C VAL A 222 6.45 22.26 11.21
N LYS A 223 7.10 23.41 10.96
CA LYS A 223 7.59 23.79 9.62
C LYS A 223 8.67 22.82 9.12
N THR A 224 9.56 22.38 10.01
CA THR A 224 10.63 21.45 9.66
C THR A 224 10.08 20.04 9.45
N ALA A 225 9.19 19.59 10.33
CA ALA A 225 8.54 18.29 10.20
C ALA A 225 7.68 18.18 8.92
N SER A 226 6.96 19.26 8.57
CA SER A 226 6.17 19.31 7.32
C SER A 226 7.06 19.34 6.08
N ALA A 227 8.15 20.11 6.10
CA ALA A 227 9.13 20.13 5.01
C ALA A 227 9.78 18.76 4.79
N LEU A 228 10.12 18.03 5.86
CA LEU A 228 10.66 16.68 5.77
C LEU A 228 9.66 15.72 5.13
N SER A 229 8.42 15.73 5.61
CA SER A 229 7.34 14.90 5.07
C SER A 229 7.07 15.22 3.60
N TYR A 230 7.06 16.52 3.25
CA TYR A 230 6.90 16.97 1.87
C TYR A 230 8.03 16.45 0.96
N ARG A 231 9.29 16.48 1.41
CA ARG A 231 10.41 15.95 0.60
C ARG A 231 10.33 14.45 0.37
N ILE A 232 9.87 13.67 1.35
CA ILE A 232 9.66 12.23 1.20
C ILE A 232 8.56 11.98 0.16
N VAL A 233 7.39 12.60 0.34
CA VAL A 233 6.21 12.36 -0.52
C VAL A 233 6.40 12.91 -1.93
N SER A 234 7.03 14.08 -2.09
CA SER A 234 7.33 14.62 -3.43
C SER A 234 8.52 13.93 -4.14
N GLY A 235 9.30 13.15 -3.38
CA GLY A 235 10.39 12.33 -3.92
C GLY A 235 9.91 11.05 -4.60
N THR A 236 8.74 10.55 -4.20
CA THR A 236 8.09 9.33 -4.72
C THR A 236 7.03 9.64 -5.77
N THR A 237 6.62 8.63 -6.53
CA THR A 237 5.65 8.77 -7.63
C THR A 237 4.22 8.51 -7.16
N VAL A 238 4.03 7.54 -6.26
CA VAL A 238 2.70 7.10 -5.79
C VAL A 238 2.63 7.16 -4.27
N CYS A 239 1.43 7.28 -3.71
CA CYS A 239 1.19 7.16 -2.28
C CYS A 239 0.10 6.13 -2.04
N PHE A 240 0.36 5.19 -1.13
CA PHE A 240 -0.58 4.15 -0.74
C PHE A 240 -0.91 4.26 0.75
N SER A 241 -2.18 4.09 1.10
CA SER A 241 -2.59 3.93 2.50
C SER A 241 -2.79 2.47 2.83
N ASN A 242 -2.12 1.97 3.87
CA ASN A 242 -2.40 0.66 4.42
C ASN A 242 -3.42 0.79 5.56
N LEU A 243 -4.67 0.37 5.33
CA LEU A 243 -5.65 0.23 6.39
C LEU A 243 -6.05 -1.24 6.57
N VAL A 244 -6.11 -1.66 7.84
CA VAL A 244 -6.83 -2.87 8.23
C VAL A 244 -8.32 -2.58 8.02
N GLY A 245 -8.93 -3.22 7.01
CA GLY A 245 -10.36 -3.13 6.78
C GLY A 245 -11.17 -3.67 7.96
N THR A 246 -12.34 -3.10 8.20
CA THR A 246 -13.31 -3.63 9.18
C THR A 246 -13.90 -4.93 8.66
N MET A 247 -14.09 -5.92 9.54
CA MET A 247 -14.65 -7.23 9.20
C MET A 247 -16.17 -7.19 8.93
N GLU A 248 -16.84 -6.08 9.28
CA GLU A 248 -18.30 -5.96 9.34
C GLU A 248 -18.76 -4.64 8.68
N GLU A 249 -20.03 -4.61 8.26
CA GLU A 249 -20.69 -3.40 7.77
C GLU A 249 -20.81 -2.37 8.91
N ILE A 250 -20.31 -1.17 8.64
CA ILE A 250 -20.25 -0.08 9.61
C ILE A 250 -21.17 1.08 9.21
N GLY A 251 -21.86 1.63 10.20
CA GLY A 251 -22.66 2.84 10.08
C GLY A 251 -21.91 4.06 10.61
N PHE A 252 -22.09 5.20 9.94
CA PHE A 252 -21.59 6.51 10.41
C PHE A 252 -22.79 7.39 10.73
N TYR A 253 -22.94 7.83 11.98
CA TYR A 253 -24.07 8.66 12.43
C TYR A 253 -25.46 8.14 12.02
N GLY A 254 -25.68 6.82 12.12
CA GLY A 254 -26.97 6.20 11.79
C GLY A 254 -27.21 6.00 10.28
N HIS A 255 -26.25 6.33 9.42
CA HIS A 255 -26.30 5.99 7.99
C HIS A 255 -25.70 4.59 7.76
N PRO A 256 -26.48 3.59 7.29
CA PRO A 256 -26.11 2.18 7.33
C PRO A 256 -25.09 1.71 6.28
N ARG A 257 -24.36 2.60 5.60
CA ARG A 257 -23.45 2.24 4.48
C ARG A 257 -22.21 3.13 4.38
N ALA A 258 -21.45 3.28 5.46
CA ALA A 258 -20.33 4.21 5.52
C ALA A 258 -18.98 3.50 5.73
N PHE A 259 -18.28 3.17 4.66
CA PHE A 259 -16.88 2.72 4.73
C PHE A 259 -15.92 3.91 4.83
N LEU A 260 -14.86 3.77 5.65
CA LEU A 260 -13.92 4.83 5.98
C LEU A 260 -12.49 4.47 5.53
N ALA A 261 -12.13 4.85 4.30
CA ALA A 261 -10.76 4.85 3.80
C ALA A 261 -10.15 6.26 3.88
N PRO A 262 -8.81 6.41 3.99
CA PRO A 262 -8.12 7.69 3.84
C PRO A 262 -8.09 7.94 2.32
N GLY A 263 -9.23 8.35 1.81
CA GLY A 263 -9.64 8.25 0.41
C GLY A 263 -11.16 8.08 0.40
N THR A 264 -11.87 9.20 0.40
CA THR A 264 -13.33 9.39 0.35
C THR A 264 -14.23 8.20 -0.07
N TYR A 265 -15.04 7.76 0.92
CA TYR A 265 -16.47 7.40 1.03
C TYR A 265 -17.24 6.52 0.01
N GLY A 266 -17.95 5.51 0.57
CA GLY A 266 -19.37 5.23 0.28
C GLY A 266 -19.75 3.96 -0.51
N GLN A 267 -19.70 2.77 0.11
CA GLN A 267 -20.54 1.55 -0.11
C GLN A 267 -19.82 0.31 0.47
N PRO A 268 -20.51 -0.81 0.77
CA PRO A 268 -19.91 -2.03 1.36
C PRO A 268 -19.03 -2.85 0.40
N HIS A 269 -18.64 -2.30 -0.75
CA HIS A 269 -17.74 -2.93 -1.72
C HIS A 269 -16.32 -2.40 -1.54
N MET A 270 -15.32 -3.21 -1.91
CA MET A 270 -13.95 -2.69 -1.98
C MET A 270 -13.90 -1.65 -3.10
N ALA A 271 -13.43 -0.45 -2.77
CA ALA A 271 -13.31 0.65 -3.71
C ALA A 271 -11.84 0.92 -4.01
N ILE A 272 -11.50 0.98 -5.29
CA ILE A 272 -10.24 1.55 -5.75
C ILE A 272 -10.47 3.05 -5.85
N VAL A 273 -9.89 3.79 -4.91
CA VAL A 273 -9.93 5.26 -4.89
C VAL A 273 -8.59 5.77 -5.40
N VAL A 274 -8.62 6.56 -6.47
CA VAL A 274 -7.44 7.19 -7.04
C VAL A 274 -7.61 8.71 -6.98
N SER A 275 -6.64 9.37 -6.37
CA SER A 275 -6.54 10.83 -6.36
C SER A 275 -5.36 11.23 -7.23
N VAL A 276 -5.60 12.01 -8.27
CA VAL A 276 -4.58 12.39 -9.25
C VAL A 276 -4.55 13.90 -9.50
N ASP A 277 -3.40 14.41 -9.90
CA ASP A 277 -3.27 15.75 -10.46
C ASP A 277 -3.77 15.74 -11.91
N GLU A 278 -4.77 16.58 -12.23
CA GLU A 278 -5.38 16.62 -13.57
C GLU A 278 -4.40 17.09 -14.66
N GLY A 279 -3.38 17.87 -14.28
CA GLY A 279 -2.33 18.30 -15.21
C GLY A 279 -1.39 17.16 -15.62
N THR A 280 -1.23 16.14 -14.78
CA THR A 280 -0.34 14.99 -15.01
C THR A 280 -1.12 13.80 -15.60
N ILE A 281 -2.33 13.54 -15.10
CA ILE A 281 -3.15 12.40 -15.53
C ILE A 281 -4.46 12.95 -16.12
N PRO A 282 -4.54 13.06 -17.47
CA PRO A 282 -5.66 13.72 -18.14
C PRO A 282 -6.96 12.91 -18.08
N ASP A 283 -6.88 11.58 -18.01
CA ASP A 283 -8.04 10.70 -17.82
C ASP A 283 -7.89 9.81 -16.57
N PRO A 284 -8.37 10.29 -15.42
CA PRO A 284 -8.36 9.52 -14.18
C PRO A 284 -9.34 8.33 -14.17
N HIS A 285 -10.36 8.34 -15.05
CA HIS A 285 -11.32 7.23 -15.13
C HIS A 285 -10.73 6.05 -15.88
N GLN A 286 -9.95 6.31 -16.92
CA GLN A 286 -9.20 5.28 -17.63
C GLN A 286 -8.22 4.58 -16.70
N LEU A 287 -7.48 5.31 -15.86
CA LEU A 287 -6.59 4.71 -14.86
C LEU A 287 -7.31 3.76 -13.89
N CYS A 288 -8.54 4.09 -13.49
CA CYS A 288 -9.36 3.17 -12.70
C CYS A 288 -9.83 1.95 -13.51
N ALA A 289 -10.14 2.13 -14.80
CA ALA A 289 -10.51 1.04 -15.69
C ALA A 289 -9.34 0.06 -15.90
N ASP A 290 -8.13 0.56 -16.08
CA ASP A 290 -6.92 -0.25 -16.30
C ASP A 290 -6.56 -1.10 -15.07
N LYS A 291 -6.81 -0.58 -13.86
CA LYS A 291 -6.71 -1.36 -12.61
C LYS A 291 -7.71 -2.50 -12.54
N VAL A 292 -8.96 -2.26 -12.96
CA VAL A 292 -9.99 -3.31 -13.02
C VAL A 292 -9.61 -4.37 -14.05
N GLU A 293 -9.08 -3.95 -15.20
CA GLU A 293 -8.60 -4.86 -16.22
C GLU A 293 -7.41 -5.70 -15.74
N SER A 294 -6.47 -5.08 -15.01
CA SER A 294 -5.35 -5.80 -14.40
C SER A 294 -5.81 -6.84 -13.37
N LEU A 295 -6.85 -6.55 -12.58
CA LEU A 295 -7.47 -7.52 -11.69
C LEU A 295 -8.06 -8.70 -12.47
N ARG A 296 -8.79 -8.44 -13.57
CA ARG A 296 -9.36 -9.49 -14.42
C ARG A 296 -8.30 -10.42 -15.02
N LEU A 297 -7.20 -9.87 -15.55
CA LEU A 297 -6.10 -10.68 -16.09
C LEU A 297 -5.47 -11.59 -15.03
N ILE A 298 -5.37 -11.10 -13.79
CA ILE A 298 -4.87 -11.88 -12.65
C ILE A 298 -5.86 -12.97 -12.26
N GLU A 299 -7.16 -12.66 -12.24
CA GLU A 299 -8.23 -13.62 -11.96
C GLU A 299 -8.28 -14.73 -13.02
N ASP A 300 -8.27 -14.37 -14.30
CA ASP A 300 -8.25 -15.32 -15.41
C ASP A 300 -7.03 -16.25 -15.31
N ALA A 301 -5.88 -15.74 -14.88
CA ALA A 301 -4.69 -16.55 -14.64
C ALA A 301 -4.87 -17.53 -13.45
N VAL A 302 -5.60 -17.16 -12.40
CA VAL A 302 -5.95 -18.07 -11.30
C VAL A 302 -6.86 -19.19 -11.80
N VAL A 303 -7.91 -18.84 -12.55
CA VAL A 303 -8.90 -19.81 -13.06
C VAL A 303 -8.26 -20.76 -14.09
N THR A 304 -7.52 -20.22 -15.06
CA THR A 304 -6.86 -21.00 -16.12
C THR A 304 -5.86 -22.01 -15.56
N ARG A 305 -5.25 -21.71 -14.40
CA ARG A 305 -4.28 -22.59 -13.73
C ARG A 305 -4.92 -23.56 -12.73
N GLY A 306 -6.25 -23.55 -12.59
CA GLY A 306 -6.97 -24.41 -11.66
C GLY A 306 -6.63 -24.12 -10.19
N LEU A 307 -6.36 -22.85 -9.86
CA LEU A 307 -5.99 -22.41 -8.51
C LEU A 307 -7.18 -21.81 -7.73
N ALA A 308 -8.35 -21.70 -8.35
CA ALA A 308 -9.58 -21.16 -7.78
C ALA A 308 -10.22 -22.09 -6.73
#